data_AF-A0A381XB26-F1
#
_entry.id   AF-A0A381XB26-F1
#
_cell.length_a   1.000
_cell.length_b   1.000
_cell.length_c   1.000
_cell.angle_alpha   90.00
_cell.angle_beta   90.00
_cell.angle_gamma   90.00
#
_symmetry.space_group_name_H-M   'P 1'
#
loop_
_entity.id
_entity.type
_entity.pdbx_description
1 polymer ?
#
loop_
_entity_poly.entity_id
_entity_poly.type
_entity_poly.pdbx_seq_one_letter_code
_entity_poly.pdbx_strand_id
1 'polypeptide(L)'
;MTNYWNVIKNKLLKEDGIVSVGSADIIGGGISAIFWLYVASVMNPENYGEIHYFLAIAGMAQIFSMVGNSHALTVYSAKKENIQSTLFILSTIPTIISCIIIIMIFDRFDAGLLAIGFVVFESVNSVMLGRKFYRKYAKMILIQKSLTMLLGISFFYAFGPSGILFALVLTFIPHLTIFLKEFQNTKINFTLLKPRKNFIVNNYLMVLSGSFGGQIDKIILLPLLGFVIIGNYSLALQIFTVLVMFSAIVFKYLLPQDASGISNRNLKKITIMVAIGISIFGILVLPKLITLFFPKFIEAVDAIAIMSIAVIPDAITILYSSKMLGKEKSKFVLITKLVALATIIIGFILLGPILGIVGLAITFVIAVTLQASILAVADKIENGEQNVK
;
A
#
# COMPACT_ATOMS: atom_id res chain seq x y z
N MET A 1 -16.49 -26.32 37.99
CA MET A 1 -16.01 -26.39 36.59
C MET A 1 -16.08 -24.99 35.98
N THR A 2 -14.96 -24.28 36.00
CA THR A 2 -14.80 -22.99 35.32
C THR A 2 -15.15 -23.18 33.85
N ASN A 3 -16.15 -22.43 33.41
CA ASN A 3 -16.84 -22.60 32.14
C ASN A 3 -15.84 -22.37 30.98
N TYR A 4 -15.22 -23.46 30.51
CA TYR A 4 -14.21 -23.46 29.44
C TYR A 4 -14.72 -22.71 28.20
N TRP A 5 -16.04 -22.77 27.96
CA TRP A 5 -16.73 -22.00 26.93
C TRP A 5 -16.67 -20.49 27.15
N ASN A 6 -16.84 -20.00 28.37
CA ASN A 6 -16.68 -18.58 28.69
C ASN A 6 -15.23 -18.14 28.61
N VAL A 7 -14.27 -19.01 28.91
CA VAL A 7 -12.83 -18.74 28.73
C VAL A 7 -12.48 -18.64 27.25
N ILE A 8 -12.93 -19.58 26.42
CA ILE A 8 -12.73 -19.56 24.96
C ILE A 8 -13.46 -18.37 24.32
N LYS A 9 -14.71 -18.11 24.69
CA LYS A 9 -15.50 -16.96 24.23
C LYS A 9 -14.86 -15.63 24.64
N ASN A 10 -14.37 -15.49 25.88
CA ASN A 10 -13.69 -14.27 26.31
C ASN A 10 -12.29 -14.11 25.68
N LYS A 11 -11.62 -15.21 25.33
CA LYS A 11 -10.35 -15.19 24.60
C LYS A 11 -10.55 -14.78 23.14
N LEU A 12 -11.58 -15.32 22.47
CA LEU A 12 -12.02 -14.89 21.14
C LEU A 12 -12.48 -13.42 21.14
N LEU A 13 -13.27 -12.98 22.14
CA LEU A 13 -13.69 -11.57 22.28
C LEU A 13 -12.52 -10.60 22.52
N LYS A 14 -11.40 -11.07 23.10
CA LYS A 14 -10.16 -10.29 23.23
C LYS A 14 -9.34 -10.28 21.93
N GLU A 15 -9.42 -11.34 21.13
CA GLU A 15 -8.75 -11.49 19.82
C GLU A 15 -9.57 -10.94 18.64
N ASP A 16 -10.86 -10.63 18.85
CA ASP A 16 -11.81 -10.06 17.88
C ASP A 16 -11.26 -8.85 17.14
N GLY A 17 -10.42 -8.05 17.80
CA GLY A 17 -9.79 -6.89 17.18
C GLY A 17 -8.86 -7.24 16.03
N ILE A 18 -7.99 -8.22 16.26
CA ILE A 18 -7.00 -8.69 15.27
C ILE A 18 -7.71 -9.44 14.15
N VAL A 19 -8.67 -10.31 14.50
CA VAL A 19 -9.49 -11.03 13.53
C VAL A 19 -10.27 -10.04 12.66
N SER A 20 -10.86 -9.01 13.24
CA SER A 20 -11.65 -8.02 12.49
C SER A 20 -10.79 -7.20 11.53
N VAL A 21 -9.62 -6.71 11.95
CA VAL A 21 -8.70 -5.95 11.08
C VAL A 21 -8.12 -6.85 10.00
N GLY A 22 -7.59 -8.02 10.39
CA GLY A 22 -6.98 -8.97 9.45
C GLY A 22 -7.97 -9.46 8.39
N SER A 23 -9.20 -9.80 8.79
CA SER A 23 -10.25 -10.25 7.87
C SER A 23 -10.67 -9.14 6.91
N ALA A 24 -10.82 -7.90 7.40
CA ALA A 24 -11.18 -6.78 6.54
C ALA A 24 -10.11 -6.45 5.50
N ASP A 25 -8.84 -6.51 5.87
CA ASP A 25 -7.74 -6.27 4.94
C ASP A 25 -7.64 -7.37 3.87
N ILE A 26 -7.80 -8.64 4.26
CA ILE A 26 -7.73 -9.78 3.32
C ILE A 26 -8.94 -9.76 2.39
N ILE A 27 -10.15 -9.73 2.93
CA ILE A 27 -11.39 -9.73 2.13
C ILE A 27 -11.46 -8.46 1.28
N GLY A 28 -11.17 -7.30 1.87
CA GLY A 28 -11.13 -6.02 1.16
C GLY A 28 -10.08 -5.97 0.05
N GLY A 29 -8.89 -6.53 0.30
CA GLY A 29 -7.84 -6.70 -0.70
C GLY A 29 -8.29 -7.60 -1.86
N GLY A 30 -8.95 -8.71 -1.56
CA GLY A 30 -9.55 -9.60 -2.55
C GLY A 30 -10.61 -8.92 -3.41
N ILE A 31 -11.54 -8.16 -2.80
CA ILE A 31 -12.55 -7.37 -3.53
C ILE A 31 -11.89 -6.35 -4.47
N SER A 32 -10.88 -5.62 -3.98
CA SER A 32 -10.13 -4.68 -4.82
C SER A 32 -9.41 -5.37 -5.98
N ALA A 33 -8.78 -6.52 -5.75
CA ALA A 33 -8.11 -7.27 -6.81
C ALA A 33 -9.10 -7.74 -7.87
N ILE A 34 -10.24 -8.31 -7.47
CA ILE A 34 -11.31 -8.72 -8.38
C ILE A 34 -11.82 -7.53 -9.20
N PHE A 35 -12.06 -6.39 -8.56
CA PHE A 35 -12.49 -5.18 -9.25
C PHE A 35 -11.49 -4.73 -10.33
N TRP A 36 -10.21 -4.58 -9.98
CA TRP A 36 -9.21 -4.10 -10.94
C TRP A 36 -8.93 -5.10 -12.06
N LEU A 37 -8.93 -6.39 -11.76
CA LEU A 37 -8.83 -7.44 -12.79
C LEU A 37 -10.06 -7.43 -13.68
N TYR A 38 -11.27 -7.30 -13.13
CA TYR A 38 -12.48 -7.15 -13.95
C TYR A 38 -12.36 -5.96 -14.91
N VAL A 39 -12.02 -4.77 -14.38
CA VAL A 39 -11.85 -3.56 -15.19
C VAL A 39 -10.80 -3.78 -16.29
N ALA A 40 -9.66 -4.39 -15.99
CA ALA A 40 -8.64 -4.73 -16.98
C ALA A 40 -9.18 -5.67 -18.07
N SER A 41 -10.03 -6.65 -17.74
CA SER A 41 -10.57 -7.59 -18.74
C SER A 41 -11.49 -6.94 -19.77
N VAL A 42 -12.17 -5.85 -19.40
CA VAL A 42 -13.15 -5.17 -20.27
C VAL A 42 -12.62 -3.88 -20.90
N MET A 43 -11.45 -3.40 -20.48
CA MET A 43 -10.86 -2.12 -20.89
C MET A 43 -9.65 -2.30 -21.82
N ASN A 44 -9.31 -1.26 -22.59
CA ASN A 44 -8.05 -1.21 -23.34
C ASN A 44 -6.90 -0.76 -22.41
N PRO A 45 -5.65 -1.19 -22.66
CA PRO A 45 -4.50 -0.82 -21.84
C PRO A 45 -4.30 0.69 -21.72
N GLU A 46 -4.56 1.45 -22.78
CA GLU A 46 -4.44 2.91 -22.76
C GLU A 46 -5.33 3.54 -21.69
N ASN A 47 -6.65 3.29 -21.73
CA ASN A 47 -7.60 3.80 -20.74
C ASN A 47 -7.28 3.28 -19.32
N TYR A 48 -6.84 2.04 -19.20
CA TYR A 48 -6.45 1.47 -17.90
C TYR A 48 -5.21 2.19 -17.35
N GLY A 49 -4.22 2.47 -18.21
CA GLY A 49 -3.03 3.22 -17.89
C GLY A 49 -3.32 4.66 -17.52
N GLU A 50 -4.25 5.32 -18.21
CA GLU A 50 -4.69 6.67 -17.90
C GLU A 50 -5.33 6.77 -16.51
N ILE A 51 -6.25 5.86 -16.18
CA ILE A 51 -6.84 5.78 -14.83
C ILE A 51 -5.75 5.61 -13.79
N HIS A 52 -4.83 4.64 -13.98
CA HIS A 52 -3.75 4.37 -13.03
C HIS A 52 -2.74 5.51 -12.91
N TYR A 53 -2.52 6.27 -13.99
CA TYR A 53 -1.70 7.49 -13.96
C TYR A 53 -2.34 8.56 -13.06
N PHE A 54 -3.65 8.80 -13.20
CA PHE A 54 -4.33 9.78 -12.35
C PHE A 54 -4.55 9.30 -10.91
N LEU A 55 -4.71 8.00 -10.69
CA LEU A 55 -4.62 7.41 -9.35
C LEU A 55 -3.25 7.69 -8.73
N ALA A 56 -2.17 7.59 -9.51
CA ALA A 56 -0.82 7.85 -9.04
C ALA A 56 -0.59 9.31 -8.70
N ILE A 57 -1.09 10.24 -9.52
CA ILE A 57 -1.06 11.68 -9.22
C ILE A 57 -1.80 11.98 -7.92
N ALA A 58 -3.03 11.47 -7.76
CA ALA A 58 -3.82 11.68 -6.55
C ALA A 58 -3.15 11.05 -5.31
N GLY A 59 -2.59 9.84 -5.46
CA GLY A 59 -1.84 9.15 -4.42
C GLY A 59 -0.56 9.91 -4.04
N MET A 60 0.12 10.49 -5.01
CA MET A 60 1.30 11.33 -4.77
C MET A 60 0.94 12.59 -3.99
N ALA A 61 -0.13 13.28 -4.41
CA ALA A 61 -0.66 14.43 -3.70
C ALA A 61 -1.03 14.08 -2.25
N GLN A 62 -1.67 12.93 -2.01
CA GLN A 62 -1.95 12.43 -0.67
C GLN A 62 -0.66 12.26 0.14
N ILE A 63 0.35 11.57 -0.40
CA ILE A 63 1.61 11.29 0.31
C ILE A 63 2.30 12.58 0.77
N PHE A 64 2.40 13.59 -0.12
CA PHE A 64 2.99 14.89 0.22
C PHE A 64 2.11 15.70 1.17
N SER A 65 0.79 15.59 1.03
CA SER A 65 -0.12 16.41 1.83
C SER A 65 -0.31 15.89 3.25
N MET A 66 -0.14 14.59 3.48
CA MET A 66 -0.51 13.94 4.74
C MET A 66 0.56 14.08 5.84
N VAL A 67 0.81 15.32 6.26
CA VAL A 67 1.73 15.65 7.38
C VAL A 67 1.28 14.94 8.66
N GLY A 68 -0.03 14.89 8.90
CA GLY A 68 -0.68 14.01 9.88
C GLY A 68 -0.73 12.56 9.41
N ASN A 69 0.43 11.96 9.16
CA ASN A 69 0.50 10.61 8.58
C ASN A 69 -0.15 9.54 9.46
N SER A 70 -0.40 8.36 8.88
CA SER A 70 -1.16 7.30 9.52
C SER A 70 -0.53 6.75 10.79
N HIS A 71 0.80 6.72 10.87
CA HIS A 71 1.51 6.34 12.10
C HIS A 71 1.29 7.36 13.23
N ALA A 72 1.41 8.66 12.92
CA ALA A 72 1.18 9.72 13.90
C ALA A 72 -0.27 9.72 14.44
N LEU A 73 -1.24 9.64 13.54
CA LEU A 73 -2.65 9.58 13.90
C LEU A 73 -2.99 8.34 14.73
N THR A 74 -2.47 7.18 14.36
CA THR A 74 -2.69 5.92 15.10
C THR A 74 -2.12 6.01 16.51
N VAL A 75 -0.86 6.44 16.65
CA VAL A 75 -0.18 6.49 17.95
C VAL A 75 -0.82 7.51 18.89
N TYR A 76 -1.11 8.73 18.43
CA TYR A 76 -1.68 9.74 19.31
C TYR A 76 -3.15 9.49 19.63
N SER A 77 -3.89 8.83 18.74
CA SER A 77 -5.23 8.33 19.06
C SER A 77 -5.21 7.22 20.11
N ALA A 78 -4.22 6.32 20.06
CA ALA A 78 -4.02 5.30 21.09
C ALA A 78 -3.62 5.91 22.44
N LYS A 79 -2.79 6.96 22.42
CA LYS A 79 -2.41 7.73 23.62
C LYS A 79 -3.52 8.66 24.13
N LYS A 80 -4.69 8.68 23.48
CA LYS A 80 -5.84 9.55 23.82
C LYS A 80 -5.48 11.04 23.84
N GLU A 81 -4.52 11.43 23.01
CA GLU A 81 -4.13 12.82 22.84
C GLU A 81 -5.08 13.49 21.87
N ASN A 82 -5.66 14.63 22.24
CA ASN A 82 -6.65 15.35 21.44
C ASN A 82 -6.00 16.18 20.33
N ILE A 83 -5.22 15.54 19.45
CA ILE A 83 -4.45 16.18 18.37
C ILE A 83 -4.98 15.85 16.98
N GLN A 84 -6.00 15.00 16.86
CA GLN A 84 -6.52 14.47 15.59
C GLN A 84 -6.98 15.61 14.68
N SER A 85 -7.85 16.51 15.16
CA SER A 85 -8.30 17.67 14.37
C SER A 85 -7.15 18.58 13.94
N THR A 86 -6.12 18.75 14.76
CA THR A 86 -4.91 19.52 14.39
C THR A 86 -4.13 18.85 13.27
N LEU A 87 -3.97 17.52 13.32
CA LEU A 87 -3.28 16.76 12.27
C LEU A 87 -4.12 16.65 10.99
N PHE A 88 -5.45 16.58 11.12
CA PHE A 88 -6.38 16.60 10.00
C PHE A 88 -6.26 17.94 9.27
N ILE A 89 -6.40 19.09 9.95
CA ILE A 89 -6.31 20.39 9.28
C ILE A 89 -4.93 20.64 8.66
N LEU A 90 -3.87 20.19 9.32
CA LEU A 90 -2.50 20.29 8.80
C LEU A 90 -2.30 19.47 7.52
N SER A 91 -3.08 18.40 7.35
CA SER A 91 -3.06 17.57 6.13
C SER A 91 -4.03 18.10 5.07
N THR A 92 -5.20 18.57 5.47
CA THR A 92 -6.25 19.06 4.56
C THR A 92 -5.80 20.31 3.80
N ILE A 93 -5.09 21.25 4.43
CA ILE A 93 -4.66 22.48 3.76
C ILE A 93 -3.74 22.18 2.56
N PRO A 94 -2.63 21.45 2.70
CA PRO A 94 -1.83 20.99 1.56
C PRO A 94 -2.65 20.19 0.54
N THR A 95 -3.59 19.35 1.00
CA THR A 95 -4.41 18.54 0.10
C THR A 95 -5.32 19.39 -0.79
N ILE A 96 -5.92 20.45 -0.26
CA ILE A 96 -6.72 21.40 -1.05
C ILE A 96 -5.84 22.10 -2.09
N ILE A 97 -4.63 22.52 -1.69
CA ILE A 97 -3.67 23.12 -2.62
C ILE A 97 -3.30 22.12 -3.72
N SER A 98 -2.97 20.87 -3.37
CA SER A 98 -2.69 19.82 -4.35
C SER A 98 -3.89 19.52 -5.25
N CYS A 99 -5.11 19.49 -4.71
CA CYS A 99 -6.34 19.32 -5.50
C CYS A 99 -6.47 20.42 -6.56
N ILE A 100 -6.30 21.70 -6.16
CA ILE A 100 -6.35 22.84 -7.08
C ILE A 100 -5.25 22.73 -8.14
N ILE A 101 -4.03 22.39 -7.74
CA ILE A 101 -2.90 22.19 -8.67
C ILE A 101 -3.22 21.09 -9.67
N ILE A 102 -3.76 19.95 -9.22
CA ILE A 102 -4.13 18.84 -10.11
C ILE A 102 -5.18 19.29 -11.12
N ILE A 103 -6.21 20.01 -10.67
CA ILE A 103 -7.28 20.52 -11.53
C ILE A 103 -6.71 21.49 -12.56
N MET A 104 -5.88 22.44 -12.15
CA MET A 104 -5.35 23.48 -13.04
C MET A 104 -4.33 22.93 -14.06
N ILE A 105 -3.49 21.98 -13.66
CA ILE A 105 -2.43 21.45 -14.52
C ILE A 105 -2.95 20.35 -15.45
N PHE A 106 -3.79 19.46 -14.94
CA PHE A 106 -4.20 18.26 -15.68
C PHE A 106 -5.63 18.35 -16.23
N ASP A 107 -6.41 19.37 -15.86
CA ASP A 107 -7.85 19.46 -16.17
C ASP A 107 -8.65 18.24 -15.66
N ARG A 108 -8.21 17.69 -14.52
CA ARG A 108 -8.78 16.48 -13.90
C ARG A 108 -9.39 16.75 -12.54
N PHE A 109 -10.65 17.15 -12.57
CA PHE A 109 -11.47 17.36 -11.38
C PHE A 109 -11.64 16.10 -10.54
N ASP A 110 -11.85 14.95 -11.18
CA ASP A 110 -11.91 13.64 -10.55
C ASP A 110 -10.63 13.29 -9.77
N ALA A 111 -9.45 13.46 -10.38
CA ALA A 111 -8.16 13.18 -9.75
C ALA A 111 -7.86 14.12 -8.57
N GLY A 112 -8.19 15.42 -8.71
CA GLY A 112 -8.05 16.40 -7.62
C GLY A 112 -8.91 16.03 -6.41
N LEU A 113 -10.20 15.71 -6.64
CA LEU A 113 -11.10 15.26 -5.58
C LEU A 113 -10.66 13.92 -4.97
N LEU A 114 -10.07 13.03 -5.77
CA LEU A 114 -9.56 11.75 -5.28
C LEU A 114 -8.43 11.93 -4.25
N ALA A 115 -7.55 12.92 -4.42
CA ALA A 115 -6.52 13.25 -3.44
C ALA A 115 -7.13 13.59 -2.07
N ILE A 116 -8.22 14.35 -2.05
CA ILE A 116 -9.00 14.64 -0.83
C ILE A 116 -9.57 13.34 -0.24
N GLY A 117 -10.19 12.52 -1.09
CA GLY A 117 -10.74 11.23 -0.70
C GLY A 117 -9.72 10.31 -0.03
N PHE A 118 -8.51 10.22 -0.57
CA PHE A 118 -7.42 9.41 -0.01
C PHE A 118 -6.95 9.92 1.35
N VAL A 119 -6.78 11.23 1.54
CA VAL A 119 -6.38 11.80 2.84
C VAL A 119 -7.48 11.57 3.87
N VAL A 120 -8.75 11.75 3.51
CA VAL A 120 -9.90 11.47 4.37
C VAL A 120 -9.93 10.00 4.79
N PHE A 121 -9.83 9.10 3.82
CA PHE A 121 -9.84 7.65 4.04
C PHE A 121 -8.75 7.23 5.02
N GLU A 122 -7.50 7.57 4.72
CA GLU A 122 -6.33 7.18 5.50
C GLU A 122 -6.36 7.79 6.91
N SER A 123 -6.79 9.05 7.04
CA SER A 123 -6.91 9.74 8.32
C SER A 123 -7.93 9.07 9.25
N VAL A 124 -9.13 8.80 8.74
CA VAL A 124 -10.21 8.17 9.52
C VAL A 124 -9.81 6.77 9.95
N ASN A 125 -9.25 5.98 9.04
CA ASN A 125 -8.81 4.62 9.31
C ASN A 125 -7.72 4.57 10.38
N SER A 126 -6.75 5.48 10.32
CA SER A 126 -5.68 5.61 11.32
C SER A 126 -6.23 5.94 12.71
N VAL A 127 -7.18 6.88 12.81
CA VAL A 127 -7.82 7.22 14.09
C VAL A 127 -8.64 6.04 14.63
N MET A 128 -9.40 5.34 13.78
CA MET A 128 -10.17 4.16 14.20
C MET A 128 -9.27 3.05 14.73
N LEU A 129 -8.17 2.76 14.05
CA LEU A 129 -7.17 1.79 14.51
C LEU A 129 -6.54 2.21 15.83
N GLY A 130 -6.11 3.47 15.95
CA GLY A 130 -5.50 3.99 17.17
C GLY A 130 -6.45 3.95 18.37
N ARG A 131 -7.73 4.25 18.16
CA ARG A 131 -8.78 4.13 19.20
C ARG A 131 -9.22 2.70 19.48
N LYS A 132 -8.64 1.70 18.78
CA LYS A 132 -9.01 0.28 18.87
C LYS A 132 -10.47 0.00 18.48
N PHE A 133 -11.04 0.82 17.60
CA PHE A 133 -12.38 0.62 17.05
C PHE A 133 -12.37 -0.40 15.90
N TYR A 134 -11.81 -1.59 16.17
CA TYR A 134 -11.48 -2.58 15.14
C TYR A 134 -12.68 -3.05 14.31
N ARG A 135 -13.84 -3.29 14.95
CA ARG A 135 -15.08 -3.65 14.24
C ARG A 135 -15.57 -2.54 13.34
N LYS A 136 -15.46 -1.28 13.79
CA LYS A 136 -15.87 -0.11 13.01
C LYS A 136 -14.92 0.11 11.83
N TYR A 137 -13.61 0.00 12.06
CA TYR A 137 -12.59 0.01 11.01
C TYR A 137 -12.88 -1.04 9.94
N ALA A 138 -13.04 -2.30 10.36
CA ALA A 138 -13.31 -3.41 9.45
C ALA A 138 -14.57 -3.19 8.61
N LYS A 139 -15.66 -2.75 9.25
CA LYS A 139 -16.90 -2.41 8.57
C LYS A 139 -16.68 -1.29 7.55
N MET A 140 -15.93 -0.24 7.89
CA MET A 140 -15.67 0.89 7.00
C MET A 140 -14.81 0.50 5.79
N ILE A 141 -13.76 -0.30 6.01
CA ILE A 141 -12.92 -0.85 4.93
C ILE A 141 -13.79 -1.68 3.97
N LEU A 142 -14.57 -2.63 4.50
CA LEU A 142 -15.40 -3.50 3.66
C LEU A 142 -16.48 -2.70 2.91
N ILE A 143 -17.09 -1.69 3.54
CA ILE A 143 -18.02 -0.78 2.86
C ILE A 143 -17.33 -0.06 1.71
N GLN A 144 -16.16 0.55 1.95
CA GLN A 144 -15.43 1.28 0.91
C GLN A 144 -15.05 0.37 -0.26
N LYS A 145 -14.54 -0.83 0.03
CA LYS A 145 -14.12 -1.81 -0.99
C LYS A 145 -15.30 -2.35 -1.78
N SER A 146 -16.42 -2.63 -1.12
CA SER A 146 -17.65 -3.06 -1.80
C SER A 146 -18.23 -1.94 -2.66
N LEU A 147 -18.20 -0.69 -2.18
CA LEU A 147 -18.59 0.48 -2.96
C LEU A 147 -17.65 0.69 -4.15
N THR A 148 -16.34 0.44 -4.02
CA THR A 148 -15.40 0.50 -5.15
C THR A 148 -15.83 -0.45 -6.25
N MET A 149 -16.16 -1.69 -5.90
CA MET A 149 -16.62 -2.67 -6.88
C MET A 149 -17.96 -2.25 -7.51
N LEU A 150 -18.97 -1.95 -6.69
CA LEU A 150 -20.33 -1.65 -7.15
C LEU A 150 -20.41 -0.34 -7.94
N LEU A 151 -19.94 0.76 -7.36
CA LEU A 151 -19.97 2.07 -8.01
C LEU A 151 -18.96 2.14 -9.16
N GLY A 152 -17.77 1.57 -9.00
CA GLY A 152 -16.75 1.58 -10.05
C GLY A 152 -17.24 0.89 -11.32
N ILE A 153 -17.84 -0.30 -11.21
CA ILE A 153 -18.42 -1.01 -12.35
C ILE A 153 -19.62 -0.23 -12.91
N SER A 154 -20.50 0.28 -12.05
CA SER A 154 -21.69 1.03 -12.49
C SER A 154 -21.31 2.29 -13.26
N PHE A 155 -20.36 3.09 -12.75
CA PHE A 155 -19.91 4.31 -13.40
C PHE A 155 -19.08 4.03 -14.65
N PHE A 156 -18.32 2.93 -14.67
CA PHE A 156 -17.63 2.49 -15.88
C PHE A 156 -18.62 2.29 -17.04
N TYR A 157 -19.74 1.60 -16.80
CA TYR A 157 -20.74 1.38 -17.84
C TYR A 157 -21.60 2.61 -18.14
N ALA A 158 -21.83 3.49 -17.17
CA ALA A 158 -22.64 4.70 -17.35
C ALA A 158 -21.89 5.86 -18.02
N PHE A 159 -20.61 6.05 -17.68
CA PHE A 159 -19.82 7.23 -18.05
C PHE A 159 -18.49 6.90 -18.73
N GLY A 160 -18.17 5.62 -18.92
CA GLY A 160 -16.89 5.16 -19.48
C GLY A 160 -15.74 5.11 -18.47
N PRO A 161 -14.50 4.91 -18.94
CA PRO A 161 -13.31 4.74 -18.10
C PRO A 161 -13.09 5.84 -17.05
N SER A 162 -13.25 7.11 -17.44
CA SER A 162 -13.10 8.27 -16.54
C SER A 162 -14.11 8.26 -15.38
N GLY A 163 -15.29 7.65 -15.58
CA GLY A 163 -16.30 7.46 -14.54
C GLY A 163 -15.80 6.69 -13.32
N ILE A 164 -14.78 5.83 -13.47
CA ILE A 164 -14.22 5.05 -12.36
C ILE A 164 -13.59 5.97 -11.31
N LEU A 165 -12.86 7.01 -11.71
CA LEU A 165 -12.25 7.92 -10.75
C LEU A 165 -13.30 8.67 -9.93
N PHE A 166 -14.36 9.15 -10.57
CA PHE A 166 -15.51 9.74 -9.88
C PHE A 166 -16.17 8.76 -8.91
N ALA A 167 -16.40 7.51 -9.33
CA ALA A 167 -16.94 6.48 -8.44
C ALA A 167 -16.05 6.27 -7.21
N LEU A 168 -14.73 6.22 -7.39
CA LEU A 168 -13.78 6.09 -6.29
C LEU A 168 -13.89 7.25 -5.30
N VAL A 169 -14.05 8.49 -5.76
CA VAL A 169 -14.32 9.65 -4.88
C VAL A 169 -15.57 9.41 -4.04
N LEU A 170 -16.66 8.95 -4.66
CA LEU A 170 -17.93 8.69 -3.96
C LEU A 170 -17.80 7.60 -2.89
N THR A 171 -16.91 6.62 -3.07
CA THR A 171 -16.67 5.57 -2.05
C THR A 171 -16.14 6.12 -0.73
N PHE A 172 -15.58 7.33 -0.73
CA PHE A 172 -15.04 7.97 0.46
C PHE A 172 -16.07 8.81 1.23
N ILE A 173 -17.28 9.01 0.70
CA ILE A 173 -18.36 9.77 1.39
C ILE A 173 -18.64 9.24 2.80
N PRO A 174 -18.78 7.92 3.04
CA PRO A 174 -18.95 7.41 4.40
C PRO A 174 -17.81 7.82 5.34
N HIS A 175 -16.56 7.83 4.86
CA HIS A 175 -15.39 8.25 5.64
C HIS A 175 -15.42 9.77 5.89
N LEU A 176 -15.82 10.57 4.90
CA LEU A 176 -15.93 12.02 5.03
C LEU A 176 -16.85 12.43 6.19
N THR A 177 -17.98 11.75 6.38
CA THR A 177 -18.87 12.06 7.51
C THR A 177 -18.21 11.87 8.87
N ILE A 178 -17.30 10.89 8.98
CA ILE A 178 -16.56 10.60 10.22
C ILE A 178 -15.42 11.59 10.40
N PHE A 179 -14.74 11.91 9.30
CA PHE A 179 -13.68 12.92 9.27
C PHE A 179 -14.19 14.28 9.77
N LEU A 180 -15.34 14.73 9.28
CA LEU A 180 -15.96 16.00 9.69
C LEU A 180 -16.40 15.98 11.17
N LYS A 181 -16.93 14.85 11.65
CA LYS A 181 -17.29 14.69 13.07
C LYS A 181 -16.08 14.75 14.00
N GLU A 182 -14.88 14.43 13.53
CA GLU A 182 -13.68 14.48 14.36
C GLU A 182 -13.35 15.91 14.82
N PHE A 183 -13.65 16.92 14.00
CA PHE A 183 -13.53 18.35 14.37
C PHE A 183 -14.47 18.79 15.48
N GLN A 184 -15.59 18.07 15.66
CA GLN A 184 -16.51 18.29 16.78
C GLN A 184 -16.04 17.56 18.04
N ASN A 185 -15.34 16.43 17.89
CA ASN A 185 -14.87 15.60 18.99
C ASN A 185 -13.56 16.11 19.61
N THR A 186 -12.67 16.69 18.82
CA THR A 186 -11.39 17.22 19.30
C THR A 186 -11.17 18.64 18.81
N LYS A 187 -10.78 19.54 19.72
CA LYS A 187 -10.48 20.93 19.38
C LYS A 187 -9.15 21.03 18.65
N ILE A 188 -9.08 21.87 17.63
CA ILE A 188 -7.82 22.21 16.98
C ILE A 188 -6.94 22.94 18.00
N ASN A 189 -5.76 22.38 18.25
CA ASN A 189 -4.79 22.94 19.18
C ASN A 189 -3.36 22.72 18.67
N PHE A 190 -2.77 23.75 18.07
CA PHE A 190 -1.40 23.73 17.55
C PHE A 190 -0.34 23.66 18.64
N THR A 191 -0.66 24.04 19.88
CA THR A 191 0.30 23.91 21.01
C THR A 191 0.69 22.46 21.27
N LEU A 192 -0.18 21.51 20.90
CA LEU A 192 0.08 20.08 21.01
C LEU A 192 1.12 19.57 19.99
N LEU A 193 1.43 20.32 18.93
CA LEU A 193 2.43 19.92 17.94
C LEU A 193 3.85 20.07 18.47
N LYS A 194 4.14 21.17 19.19
CA LYS A 194 5.50 21.48 19.69
C LYS A 194 6.15 20.32 20.47
N PRO A 195 5.50 19.72 21.48
CA PRO A 195 6.09 18.60 22.22
C PRO A 195 6.17 17.29 21.41
N ARG A 196 5.50 17.22 20.24
CA ARG A 196 5.33 16.00 19.42
C ARG A 196 6.02 16.10 18.05
N LYS A 197 6.67 17.22 17.76
CA LYS A 197 7.24 17.57 16.45
C LYS A 197 8.15 16.49 15.89
N ASN A 198 9.11 16.00 16.69
CA ASN A 198 10.10 15.04 16.21
C ASN A 198 9.44 13.75 15.72
N PHE A 199 8.45 13.24 16.46
CA PHE A 199 7.74 12.02 16.07
C PHE A 199 6.89 12.25 14.81
N ILE A 200 6.17 13.37 14.72
CA ILE A 200 5.32 13.70 13.57
C ILE A 200 6.18 13.83 12.30
N VAL A 201 7.26 14.63 12.36
CA VAL A 201 8.15 14.90 11.22
C VAL A 201 8.88 13.64 10.78
N ASN A 202 9.46 12.86 11.71
CA ASN A 202 10.20 11.65 11.35
C ASN A 202 9.29 10.60 10.69
N ASN A 203 8.06 10.42 11.19
CA ASN A 203 7.11 9.51 10.55
C ASN A 203 6.64 10.03 9.19
N TYR A 204 6.50 11.35 9.02
CA TYR A 204 6.15 11.93 7.73
C TYR A 204 7.23 11.64 6.69
N LEU A 205 8.50 11.84 7.02
CA LEU A 205 9.62 11.49 6.14
C LEU A 205 9.71 9.99 5.85
N MET A 206 9.39 9.14 6.83
CA MET A 206 9.35 7.68 6.64
C MET A 206 8.25 7.26 5.66
N VAL A 207 7.02 7.76 5.83
CA VAL A 207 5.91 7.45 4.92
C VAL A 207 6.17 8.02 3.52
N LEU A 208 6.70 9.25 3.45
CA LEU A 208 7.09 9.89 2.20
C LEU A 208 8.09 9.01 1.44
N SER A 209 9.20 8.62 2.06
CA SER A 209 10.20 7.78 1.38
C SER A 209 9.71 6.39 0.98
N GLY A 210 8.88 5.74 1.82
CA GLY A 210 8.40 4.38 1.56
C GLY A 210 7.30 4.30 0.51
N SER A 211 6.31 5.21 0.57
CA SER A 211 5.11 5.16 -0.29
C SER A 211 5.33 5.84 -1.65
N PHE A 212 6.29 6.76 -1.75
CA PHE A 212 6.58 7.50 -2.99
C PHE A 212 7.01 6.58 -4.14
N GLY A 213 7.77 5.52 -3.85
CA GLY A 213 8.23 4.55 -4.87
C GLY A 213 7.11 3.83 -5.61
N GLY A 214 5.95 3.61 -4.97
CA GLY A 214 4.81 2.92 -5.59
C GLY A 214 3.89 3.82 -6.43
N GLN A 215 4.10 5.14 -6.38
CA GLN A 215 3.36 6.12 -7.18
C GLN A 215 4.23 6.77 -8.25
N ILE A 216 5.51 6.99 -7.95
CA ILE A 216 6.44 7.65 -8.88
C ILE A 216 6.68 6.84 -10.14
N ASP A 217 6.56 5.51 -10.05
CA ASP A 217 6.68 4.59 -11.17
C ASP A 217 5.74 5.03 -12.32
N LYS A 218 4.44 5.15 -12.08
CA LYS A 218 3.43 5.52 -13.09
C LYS A 218 3.60 6.96 -13.59
N ILE A 219 4.06 7.87 -12.72
CA ILE A 219 4.26 9.28 -13.07
C ILE A 219 5.43 9.45 -14.06
N ILE A 220 6.55 8.76 -13.80
CA ILE A 220 7.73 8.77 -14.68
C ILE A 220 7.42 8.10 -16.02
N LEU A 221 6.56 7.08 -16.03
CA LEU A 221 6.29 6.31 -17.23
C LEU A 221 5.51 7.06 -18.31
N LEU A 222 4.63 8.01 -17.97
CA LEU A 222 3.87 8.73 -18.99
C LEU A 222 4.76 9.48 -20.00
N PRO A 223 5.67 10.38 -19.58
CA PRO A 223 6.53 11.08 -20.54
C PRO A 223 7.53 10.16 -21.25
N LEU A 224 7.83 8.98 -20.70
CA LEU A 224 8.80 8.05 -21.29
C LEU A 224 8.16 7.08 -22.31
N LEU A 225 6.98 6.55 -22.00
CA LEU A 225 6.44 5.34 -22.64
C LEU A 225 4.93 5.41 -22.93
N GLY A 226 4.22 6.45 -22.49
CA GLY A 226 2.79 6.63 -22.78
C GLY A 226 1.84 5.73 -21.97
N PHE A 227 0.53 5.96 -22.12
CA PHE A 227 -0.49 5.29 -21.32
C PHE A 227 -0.63 3.79 -21.57
N VAL A 228 -0.39 3.31 -22.80
CA VAL A 228 -0.47 1.87 -23.13
C VAL A 228 0.48 1.06 -22.26
N ILE A 229 1.74 1.51 -22.14
CA ILE A 229 2.74 0.84 -21.31
C ILE A 229 2.40 0.96 -19.83
N ILE A 230 1.91 2.11 -19.36
CA ILE A 230 1.43 2.26 -17.98
C ILE A 230 0.31 1.27 -17.68
N GLY A 231 -0.61 1.06 -18.61
CA GLY A 231 -1.71 0.13 -18.45
C GLY A 231 -1.23 -1.31 -18.29
N ASN A 232 -0.35 -1.76 -19.18
CA ASN A 232 0.27 -3.08 -19.11
C ASN A 232 1.09 -3.26 -17.84
N TYR A 233 1.90 -2.27 -17.47
CA TYR A 233 2.71 -2.30 -16.25
C TYR A 233 1.85 -2.29 -14.97
N SER A 234 0.74 -1.54 -14.97
CA SER A 234 -0.20 -1.50 -13.84
C SER A 234 -0.93 -2.83 -13.66
N LEU A 235 -1.27 -3.54 -14.74
CA LEU A 235 -1.79 -4.91 -14.66
C LEU A 235 -0.72 -5.85 -14.08
N ALA A 236 0.53 -5.73 -14.52
CA ALA A 236 1.62 -6.53 -13.99
C ALA A 236 1.84 -6.32 -12.49
N LEU A 237 1.80 -5.06 -12.02
CA LEU A 237 1.84 -4.72 -10.60
C LEU A 237 0.63 -5.26 -9.81
N GLN A 238 -0.57 -5.20 -10.39
CA GLN A 238 -1.78 -5.73 -9.76
C GLN A 238 -1.69 -7.25 -9.56
N ILE A 239 -1.17 -7.96 -10.56
CA ILE A 239 -0.89 -9.40 -10.47
C ILE A 239 0.20 -9.69 -9.44
N PHE A 240 1.31 -8.94 -9.48
CA PHE A 240 2.39 -9.08 -8.50
C PHE A 240 1.90 -8.90 -7.05
N THR A 241 1.03 -7.90 -6.81
CA THR A 241 0.42 -7.64 -5.50
C THR A 241 -0.37 -8.85 -4.98
N VAL A 242 -1.06 -9.57 -5.88
CA VAL A 242 -1.75 -10.82 -5.53
C VAL A 242 -0.76 -11.92 -5.19
N LEU A 243 0.33 -12.06 -5.96
CA LEU A 243 1.34 -13.10 -5.72
C LEU A 243 2.04 -12.96 -4.36
N VAL A 244 2.33 -11.72 -3.92
CA VAL A 244 3.03 -11.47 -2.65
C VAL A 244 2.10 -11.37 -1.44
N MET A 245 0.78 -11.48 -1.64
CA MET A 245 -0.21 -11.32 -0.57
C MET A 245 0.02 -12.29 0.60
N PHE A 246 0.43 -13.52 0.30
CA PHE A 246 0.77 -14.51 1.33
C PHE A 246 1.93 -14.04 2.23
N SER A 247 3.02 -13.54 1.63
CA SER A 247 4.16 -13.00 2.38
C SER A 247 3.76 -11.80 3.24
N ALA A 248 2.91 -10.92 2.72
CA ALA A 248 2.39 -9.78 3.47
C ALA A 248 1.55 -10.19 4.70
N ILE A 249 0.77 -11.28 4.60
CA ILE A 249 0.03 -11.85 5.75
C ILE A 249 1.02 -12.42 6.77
N VAL A 250 2.06 -13.14 6.32
CA VAL A 250 3.09 -13.67 7.21
C VAL A 250 3.84 -12.54 7.93
N PHE A 251 4.14 -11.42 7.26
CA PHE A 251 4.75 -10.24 7.89
C PHE A 251 3.95 -9.76 9.11
N LYS A 252 2.63 -9.61 8.96
CA LYS A 252 1.73 -9.15 10.03
C LYS A 252 1.78 -10.07 11.25
N TYR A 253 1.96 -11.37 11.03
CA TYR A 253 2.11 -12.35 12.11
C TYR A 253 3.52 -12.35 12.71
N LEU A 254 4.56 -12.28 11.88
CA LEU A 254 5.95 -12.38 12.34
C LEU A 254 6.43 -11.16 13.11
N LEU A 255 6.02 -9.95 12.72
CA LEU A 255 6.50 -8.72 13.34
C LEU A 255 6.34 -8.69 14.88
N PRO A 256 5.14 -8.95 15.46
CA PRO A 256 4.99 -8.98 16.91
C PRO A 256 5.74 -10.14 17.58
N GLN A 257 5.88 -11.27 16.89
CA GLN A 257 6.59 -12.44 17.43
C GLN A 257 8.10 -12.21 17.47
N ASP A 258 8.67 -11.67 16.38
CA ASP A 258 10.08 -11.30 16.28
C ASP A 258 10.43 -10.20 17.29
N ALA A 259 9.53 -9.23 17.52
CA ALA A 259 9.68 -8.22 18.57
C ALA A 259 9.65 -8.81 19.99
N SER A 260 8.91 -9.90 20.19
CA SER A 260 8.84 -10.63 21.46
C SER A 260 10.00 -11.63 21.64
N GLY A 261 10.97 -11.67 20.71
CA GLY A 261 12.08 -12.62 20.73
C GLY A 261 11.70 -14.06 20.39
N ILE A 262 10.48 -14.31 19.93
CA ILE A 262 9.97 -15.65 19.64
C ILE A 262 10.42 -16.08 18.24
N SER A 263 11.27 -17.11 18.19
CA SER A 263 11.83 -17.60 16.93
C SER A 263 10.80 -18.39 16.12
N ASN A 264 10.47 -17.92 14.92
CA ASN A 264 9.52 -18.56 14.01
C ASN A 264 10.21 -19.19 12.78
N ARG A 265 11.30 -19.95 13.00
CA ARG A 265 12.16 -20.48 11.91
C ARG A 265 11.41 -21.31 10.88
N ASN A 266 10.47 -22.15 11.31
CA ASN A 266 9.70 -23.02 10.40
C ASN A 266 8.79 -22.19 9.48
N LEU A 267 8.07 -21.21 10.03
CA LEU A 267 7.24 -20.32 9.24
C LEU A 267 8.08 -19.54 8.21
N LYS A 268 9.25 -19.02 8.61
CA LYS A 268 10.18 -18.34 7.69
C LYS A 268 10.61 -19.23 6.52
N LYS A 269 10.92 -20.50 6.78
CA LYS A 269 11.25 -21.49 5.73
C LYS A 269 10.05 -21.78 4.82
N ILE A 270 8.86 -21.97 5.38
CA ILE A 270 7.62 -22.19 4.62
C ILE A 270 7.34 -20.99 3.71
N THR A 271 7.50 -19.75 4.21
CA THR A 271 7.32 -18.54 3.40
C THR A 271 8.21 -18.51 2.18
N ILE A 272 9.49 -18.87 2.33
CA ILE A 272 10.42 -18.92 1.19
C ILE A 272 10.03 -20.05 0.21
N MET A 273 9.67 -21.24 0.71
CA MET A 273 9.24 -22.35 -0.16
C MET A 273 7.96 -22.01 -0.93
N VAL A 274 6.97 -21.39 -0.28
CA VAL A 274 5.74 -20.93 -0.93
C VAL A 274 6.05 -19.82 -1.94
N ALA A 275 6.93 -18.86 -1.62
CA ALA A 275 7.34 -17.82 -2.55
C ALA A 275 8.02 -18.40 -3.81
N ILE A 276 8.86 -19.43 -3.67
CA ILE A 276 9.46 -20.15 -4.80
C ILE A 276 8.36 -20.81 -5.66
N GLY A 277 7.40 -21.50 -5.03
CA GLY A 277 6.27 -22.12 -5.74
C GLY A 277 5.41 -21.10 -6.49
N ILE A 278 5.09 -19.98 -5.85
CA ILE A 278 4.34 -18.86 -6.46
C ILE A 278 5.14 -18.23 -7.61
N SER A 279 6.46 -18.07 -7.46
CA SER A 279 7.32 -17.54 -8.50
C SER A 279 7.34 -18.44 -9.74
N ILE A 280 7.51 -19.76 -9.56
CA ILE A 280 7.46 -20.75 -10.65
C ILE A 280 6.08 -20.74 -11.32
N PHE A 281 5.00 -20.73 -10.54
CA PHE A 281 3.64 -20.58 -11.07
C PHE A 281 3.49 -19.28 -11.87
N GLY A 282 4.02 -18.18 -11.36
CA GLY A 282 3.97 -16.88 -12.01
C GLY A 282 4.72 -16.82 -13.33
N ILE A 283 5.85 -17.52 -13.44
CA ILE A 283 6.64 -17.59 -14.68
C ILE A 283 5.99 -18.52 -15.70
N LEU A 284 5.47 -19.67 -15.29
CA LEU A 284 5.03 -20.72 -16.22
C LEU A 284 3.54 -20.66 -16.59
N VAL A 285 2.70 -20.22 -15.66
CA VAL A 285 1.24 -20.31 -15.79
C VAL A 285 0.61 -18.94 -16.08
N LEU A 286 1.02 -17.87 -15.37
CA LEU A 286 0.39 -16.57 -15.55
C LEU A 286 0.48 -16.02 -16.98
N PRO A 287 1.61 -16.12 -17.72
CA PRO A 287 1.66 -15.70 -19.13
C PRO A 287 0.51 -16.27 -20.00
N LYS A 288 0.18 -17.55 -19.78
CA LYS A 288 -0.91 -18.24 -20.49
C LYS A 288 -2.29 -17.78 -20.03
N LEU A 289 -2.45 -17.51 -18.73
CA LEU A 289 -3.70 -16.97 -18.20
C LEU A 289 -3.93 -15.53 -18.66
N ILE A 290 -2.87 -14.72 -18.76
CA ILE A 290 -2.96 -13.34 -19.21
C ILE A 290 -3.38 -13.26 -20.68
N THR A 291 -2.77 -14.07 -21.54
CA THR A 291 -3.19 -14.15 -22.96
C THR A 291 -4.64 -14.64 -23.12
N LEU A 292 -5.12 -15.49 -22.22
CA LEU A 292 -6.51 -15.99 -22.24
C LEU A 292 -7.53 -14.98 -21.72
N PHE A 293 -7.29 -14.37 -20.55
CA PHE A 293 -8.26 -13.51 -19.86
C PHE A 293 -8.10 -12.02 -20.16
N PHE A 294 -6.92 -11.60 -20.62
CA PHE A 294 -6.57 -10.21 -20.90
C PHE A 294 -5.88 -10.07 -22.27
N PRO A 295 -6.52 -10.48 -23.37
CA PRO A 295 -5.89 -10.53 -24.70
C PRO A 295 -5.46 -9.15 -25.23
N LYS A 296 -5.92 -8.05 -24.63
CA LYS A 296 -5.48 -6.68 -24.95
C LYS A 296 -4.19 -6.28 -24.23
N PHE A 297 -3.78 -7.01 -23.21
CA PHE A 297 -2.63 -6.70 -22.35
C PHE A 297 -1.44 -7.63 -22.62
N ILE A 298 -1.17 -7.92 -23.90
CA ILE A 298 -0.12 -8.87 -24.29
C ILE A 298 1.27 -8.39 -23.86
N GLU A 299 1.53 -7.07 -23.88
CA GLU A 299 2.81 -6.52 -23.42
C GLU A 299 3.05 -6.74 -21.92
N ALA A 300 1.97 -6.92 -21.12
CA ALA A 300 2.10 -7.24 -19.70
C ALA A 300 2.62 -8.68 -19.46
N VAL A 301 2.56 -9.57 -20.45
CA VAL A 301 2.94 -10.98 -20.32
C VAL A 301 4.39 -11.13 -19.88
N ASP A 302 5.31 -10.50 -20.60
CA ASP A 302 6.74 -10.55 -20.29
C ASP A 302 7.04 -9.89 -18.94
N ALA A 303 6.39 -8.76 -18.67
CA ALA A 303 6.54 -8.05 -17.40
C ALA A 303 6.09 -8.91 -16.21
N ILE A 304 4.96 -9.62 -16.33
CA ILE A 304 4.43 -10.51 -15.29
C ILE A 304 5.37 -11.69 -15.06
N ALA A 305 5.89 -12.31 -16.11
CA ALA A 305 6.85 -13.40 -15.99
C ALA A 305 8.12 -12.94 -15.25
N ILE A 306 8.69 -11.80 -15.65
CA ILE A 306 9.90 -11.23 -15.04
C ILE A 306 9.63 -10.82 -13.60
N MET A 307 8.56 -10.07 -13.33
CA MET A 307 8.22 -9.62 -11.97
C MET A 307 7.87 -10.78 -11.03
N SER A 308 7.40 -11.92 -11.56
CA SER A 308 7.19 -13.13 -10.76
C SER A 308 8.49 -13.66 -10.13
N ILE A 309 9.65 -13.36 -10.72
CA ILE A 309 10.96 -13.64 -10.10
C ILE A 309 11.12 -12.86 -8.80
N ALA A 310 10.58 -11.63 -8.73
CA ALA A 310 10.69 -10.75 -7.57
C ALA A 310 9.91 -11.25 -6.33
N VAL A 311 9.03 -12.25 -6.47
CA VAL A 311 8.25 -12.81 -5.35
C VAL A 311 9.17 -13.40 -4.27
N ILE A 312 10.28 -14.04 -4.68
CA ILE A 312 11.27 -14.62 -3.77
C ILE A 312 12.02 -13.53 -2.99
N PRO A 313 12.70 -12.54 -3.62
CA PRO A 313 13.37 -11.48 -2.88
C PRO A 313 12.39 -10.59 -2.11
N ASP A 314 11.13 -10.42 -2.53
CA ASP A 314 10.12 -9.73 -1.74
C ASP A 314 9.82 -10.47 -0.42
N ALA A 315 9.61 -11.79 -0.48
CA ALA A 315 9.45 -12.61 0.71
C ALA A 315 10.64 -12.48 1.66
N ILE A 316 11.87 -12.52 1.14
CA ILE A 316 13.10 -12.32 1.92
C ILE A 316 13.12 -10.93 2.57
N THR A 317 12.79 -9.89 1.81
CA THR A 317 12.69 -8.50 2.27
C THR A 317 11.72 -8.38 3.44
N ILE A 318 10.54 -8.98 3.31
CA ILE A 318 9.51 -9.02 4.35
C ILE A 318 10.04 -9.70 5.63
N LEU A 319 10.68 -10.86 5.51
CA LEU A 319 11.19 -11.63 6.64
C LEU A 319 12.29 -10.88 7.42
N TYR A 320 13.23 -10.25 6.71
CA TYR A 320 14.28 -9.46 7.36
C TYR A 320 13.76 -8.12 7.86
N SER A 321 12.82 -7.48 7.17
CA SER A 321 12.16 -6.26 7.66
C SER A 321 11.46 -6.53 8.98
N SER A 322 10.72 -7.64 9.09
CA SER A 322 10.07 -8.07 10.34
C SER A 322 11.09 -8.21 11.47
N LYS A 323 12.20 -8.91 11.22
CA LYS A 323 13.28 -9.11 12.19
C LYS A 323 13.94 -7.80 12.62
N MET A 324 14.26 -6.92 11.67
CA MET A 324 14.90 -5.63 11.94
C MET A 324 14.00 -4.70 12.72
N LEU A 325 12.73 -4.60 12.32
CA LEU A 325 11.73 -3.80 13.02
C LEU A 325 11.46 -4.37 14.42
N GLY A 326 11.40 -5.69 14.57
CA GLY A 326 11.26 -6.35 15.86
C GLY A 326 12.43 -6.08 16.82
N LYS A 327 13.64 -5.88 16.29
CA LYS A 327 14.83 -5.43 17.05
C LYS A 327 14.95 -3.90 17.18
N GLU A 328 13.92 -3.14 16.78
CA GLU A 328 13.91 -1.67 16.73
C GLU A 328 14.96 -1.03 15.81
N LYS A 329 15.55 -1.79 14.89
CA LYS A 329 16.58 -1.34 13.93
C LYS A 329 15.95 -0.83 12.62
N SER A 330 14.95 0.05 12.72
CA SER A 330 14.19 0.58 11.59
C SER A 330 15.02 1.36 10.57
N LYS A 331 16.19 1.88 10.98
CA LYS A 331 17.13 2.59 10.09
C LYS A 331 17.56 1.74 8.89
N PHE A 332 17.84 0.45 9.09
CA PHE A 332 18.24 -0.42 7.97
C PHE A 332 17.10 -0.59 6.96
N VAL A 333 15.87 -0.76 7.45
CA VAL A 333 14.69 -0.85 6.60
C VAL A 333 14.49 0.45 5.81
N LEU A 334 14.61 1.62 6.45
CA LEU A 334 14.52 2.92 5.78
C LEU A 334 15.57 3.08 4.67
N ILE A 335 16.83 2.76 4.95
CA ILE A 335 17.93 2.85 3.97
C ILE A 335 17.60 1.97 2.75
N THR A 336 17.11 0.75 2.96
CA THR A 336 16.78 -0.14 1.84
C THR A 336 15.64 0.39 0.97
N LYS A 337 14.63 1.04 1.57
CA LYS A 337 13.53 1.66 0.81
C LYS A 337 14.00 2.86 -0.01
N LEU A 338 14.89 3.69 0.55
CA LEU A 338 15.51 4.81 -0.18
C LEU A 338 16.38 4.35 -1.34
N VAL A 339 17.21 3.32 -1.12
CA VAL A 339 18.06 2.75 -2.19
C VAL A 339 17.19 2.21 -3.32
N ALA A 340 16.14 1.45 -3.01
CA ALA A 340 15.26 0.90 -4.02
C ALA A 340 14.48 1.97 -4.78
N LEU A 341 14.04 3.03 -4.09
CA LEU A 341 13.43 4.18 -4.75
C LEU A 341 14.39 4.79 -5.78
N ALA A 342 15.64 5.02 -5.39
CA ALA A 342 16.67 5.53 -6.31
C ALA A 342 16.90 4.56 -7.47
N THR A 343 16.96 3.25 -7.21
CA THR A 343 17.09 2.22 -8.26
C THR A 343 15.92 2.26 -9.24
N ILE A 344 14.67 2.38 -8.77
CA ILE A 344 13.49 2.46 -9.64
C ILE A 344 13.57 3.69 -10.53
N ILE A 345 13.84 4.88 -9.96
CA ILE A 345 13.91 6.12 -10.74
C ILE A 345 15.01 6.03 -11.80
N ILE A 346 16.22 5.68 -11.40
CA ILE A 346 17.37 5.60 -12.31
C ILE A 346 17.14 4.52 -13.37
N GLY A 347 16.72 3.32 -12.96
CA GLY A 347 16.51 2.21 -13.88
C GLY A 347 15.35 2.44 -14.85
N PHE A 348 14.27 3.13 -14.45
CA PHE A 348 13.18 3.47 -15.37
C PHE A 348 13.62 4.47 -16.42
N ILE A 349 14.39 5.50 -16.03
CA ILE A 349 14.92 6.50 -16.96
C ILE A 349 15.91 5.87 -17.94
N LEU A 350 16.73 4.91 -17.49
CA LEU A 350 17.76 4.29 -18.33
C LEU A 350 17.22 3.11 -19.17
N LEU A 351 16.57 2.13 -18.53
CA LEU A 351 16.12 0.89 -19.17
C LEU A 351 14.74 0.98 -19.78
N GLY A 352 13.86 1.86 -19.28
CA GLY A 352 12.51 2.04 -19.81
C GLY A 352 12.51 2.41 -21.30
N PRO A 353 13.24 3.46 -21.73
CA PRO A 353 13.31 3.83 -23.15
C PRO A 353 13.97 2.77 -24.05
N ILE A 354 14.89 1.96 -23.51
CA ILE A 354 15.67 0.98 -24.30
C ILE A 354 14.92 -0.34 -24.46
N LEU A 355 14.32 -0.84 -23.38
CA LEU A 355 13.72 -2.18 -23.29
C LEU A 355 12.20 -2.13 -23.06
N GLY A 356 11.58 -0.95 -23.07
CA GLY A 356 10.15 -0.78 -22.80
C GLY A 356 9.74 -1.38 -21.46
N ILE A 357 8.59 -2.04 -21.43
CA ILE A 357 8.03 -2.66 -20.22
C ILE A 357 8.93 -3.75 -19.62
N VAL A 358 9.72 -4.45 -20.44
CA VAL A 358 10.70 -5.44 -19.98
C VAL A 358 11.78 -4.76 -19.14
N GLY A 359 12.27 -3.59 -19.57
CA GLY A 359 13.21 -2.77 -18.80
C GLY A 359 12.67 -2.33 -17.45
N LEU A 360 11.37 -2.00 -17.39
CA LEU A 360 10.69 -1.64 -16.14
C LEU A 360 10.60 -2.84 -15.19
N ALA A 361 10.18 -4.00 -15.70
CA ALA A 361 10.07 -5.22 -14.93
C ALA A 361 11.43 -5.68 -14.38
N ILE A 362 12.50 -5.61 -15.20
CA ILE A 362 13.87 -5.90 -14.78
C ILE A 362 14.30 -4.92 -13.67
N THR A 363 14.07 -3.62 -13.86
CA THR A 363 14.39 -2.60 -12.84
C THR A 363 13.67 -2.89 -11.53
N PHE A 364 12.40 -3.27 -11.58
CA PHE A 364 11.62 -3.65 -10.41
C PHE A 364 12.24 -4.85 -9.68
N VAL A 365 12.58 -5.93 -10.40
CA VAL A 365 13.24 -7.11 -9.83
C VAL A 365 14.59 -6.72 -9.19
N ILE A 366 15.40 -5.89 -9.86
CA ILE A 366 16.68 -5.40 -9.32
C ILE A 366 16.45 -4.63 -8.02
N ALA A 367 15.49 -3.70 -7.99
CA ALA A 367 15.20 -2.90 -6.81
C ALA A 367 14.78 -3.76 -5.61
N VAL A 368 13.89 -4.73 -5.81
CA VAL A 368 13.45 -5.66 -4.74
C VAL A 368 14.59 -6.59 -4.31
N THR A 369 15.41 -7.06 -5.24
CA THR A 369 16.57 -7.91 -4.93
C THR A 369 17.64 -7.16 -4.15
N LEU A 370 17.87 -5.88 -4.46
CA LEU A 370 18.76 -5.00 -3.68
C LEU A 370 18.22 -4.79 -2.27
N GLN A 371 16.90 -4.57 -2.09
CA GLN A 371 16.31 -4.50 -0.74
C GLN A 371 16.60 -5.77 0.06
N ALA A 372 16.32 -6.93 -0.52
CA ALA A 372 16.53 -8.23 0.11
C ALA A 372 18.00 -8.44 0.49
N SER A 373 18.92 -8.13 -0.42
CA SER A 373 20.36 -8.31 -0.23
C SER A 373 20.91 -7.40 0.87
N ILE A 374 20.56 -6.11 0.84
CA ILE A 374 21.03 -5.15 1.86
C ILE A 374 20.50 -5.53 3.25
N LEU A 375 19.22 -5.94 3.35
CA LEU A 375 18.65 -6.39 4.62
C LEU A 375 19.29 -7.69 5.13
N ALA A 376 19.58 -8.64 4.25
CA ALA A 376 20.25 -9.89 4.62
C ALA A 376 21.69 -9.64 5.11
N VAL A 377 22.43 -8.74 4.46
CA VAL A 377 23.78 -8.32 4.88
C VAL A 377 23.71 -7.58 6.21
N ALA A 378 22.79 -6.63 6.37
CA ALA A 378 22.60 -5.90 7.62
C ALA A 378 22.30 -6.85 8.80
N ASP A 379 21.47 -7.87 8.59
CA ASP A 379 21.20 -8.89 9.61
C ASP A 379 22.45 -9.71 9.98
N LYS A 380 23.29 -10.05 8.99
CA LYS A 380 24.53 -10.79 9.24
C LYS A 380 25.51 -9.96 10.08
N ILE A 381 25.67 -8.67 9.76
CA ILE A 381 26.55 -7.75 10.51
C ILE A 381 26.05 -7.62 11.95
N GLU A 382 24.76 -7.36 12.14
CA GLU A 382 24.17 -7.15 13.47
C GLU A 382 24.26 -8.40 14.36
N ASN A 383 24.05 -9.60 13.82
CA ASN A 383 24.20 -10.84 14.60
C ASN A 383 25.68 -11.21 14.84
N GLY A 384 26.60 -10.75 13.99
CA GLY A 384 28.04 -10.92 14.18
C GLY A 384 28.57 -10.09 15.37
N GLU A 385 28.10 -8.85 15.51
CA GLU A 385 28.46 -7.97 16.64
C GLU A 385 27.93 -8.48 17.99
N GLN A 386 26.84 -9.25 18.01
CA GLN A 386 26.27 -9.85 19.23
C GLN A 386 27.07 -11.07 19.75
N ASN A 387 27.94 -11.69 18.94
CA ASN A 387 28.76 -12.84 19.36
C ASN A 387 30.17 -12.42 19.83
N VAL A 388 30.51 -11.13 19.76
CA VAL A 388 31.81 -10.56 20.16
C VAL A 388 31.71 -9.75 21.47
N LYS A 389 30.49 -9.56 21.98
CA LYS A 389 30.20 -9.01 23.31
C LYS A 389 29.72 -10.11 24.24
#